data_AF-A0A7C4M7I0-F1
#
_entry.id   AF-A0A7C4M7I0-F1
#
_cell.length_a   1.000
_cell.length_b   1.000
_cell.length_c   1.000
_cell.angle_alpha   90.00
_cell.angle_beta   90.00
_cell.angle_gamma   90.00
#
_symmetry.space_group_name_H-M   'P 1'
#
loop_
_entity.id
_entity.type
_entity.pdbx_description
1 polymer ?
#
loop_
_entity_poly.entity_id
_entity_poly.type
_entity_poly.pdbx_seq_one_letter_code
_entity_poly.pdbx_strand_id
1 'polypeptide(L)'
;MSRDTLIGVTILILSVIGIVTYNWLLFFTEWSLIILKITAFIVVTGVLAIFAWIGYTLATTPPPKPIEEIEKELEKELQTQEEKK
;
A
#
# COMPACT_ATOMS: atom_id res chain seq x y z
N MET A 1 24.48 -24.18 7.14
CA MET A 1 23.70 -22.94 7.32
C MET A 1 22.36 -23.18 6.65
N SER A 2 21.24 -23.12 7.38
CA SER A 2 19.90 -23.31 6.80
C SER A 2 19.66 -22.27 5.71
N ARG A 3 18.95 -22.64 4.64
CA ARG A 3 18.71 -21.75 3.49
C ARG A 3 18.00 -20.46 3.91
N ASP A 4 17.18 -20.55 4.94
CA ASP A 4 16.45 -19.44 5.54
C ASP A 4 17.39 -18.42 6.22
N THR A 5 18.45 -18.92 6.88
CA THR A 5 19.48 -18.04 7.48
C THR A 5 20.34 -17.38 6.41
N LEU A 6 20.62 -18.06 5.29
CA LEU A 6 21.37 -17.46 4.18
C LEU A 6 20.59 -16.30 3.55
N ILE A 7 19.28 -16.48 3.34
CA ILE A 7 18.39 -15.44 2.81
C ILE A 7 18.30 -14.27 3.79
N GLY A 8 18.09 -14.56 5.08
CA GLY A 8 18.02 -13.53 6.12
C GLY A 8 19.31 -12.70 6.21
N VAL A 9 20.48 -13.34 6.21
CA VAL A 9 21.78 -12.65 6.25
C VAL A 9 22.01 -11.84 4.97
N THR A 10 21.61 -12.36 3.81
CA THR A 10 21.75 -11.64 2.53
C THR A 10 20.92 -10.36 2.54
N ILE A 11 19.67 -10.42 2.98
CA ILE A 11 18.79 -9.25 3.10
C ILE A 11 19.34 -8.25 4.11
N LEU A 12 19.87 -8.73 5.24
CA LEU A 12 20.47 -7.89 6.27
C LEU A 12 21.68 -7.13 5.73
N ILE A 13 22.60 -7.81 5.05
CA ILE A 13 23.79 -7.19 4.46
C ILE A 13 23.39 -6.16 3.40
N LEU A 14 22.47 -6.50 2.50
CA LEU A 14 21.94 -5.57 1.49
C LEU A 14 21.33 -4.31 2.12
N SER A 15 20.54 -4.49 3.19
CA SER A 15 19.90 -3.38 3.89
C SER A 15 20.93 -2.48 4.57
N VAL A 16 21.91 -3.07 5.26
CA VAL A 16 22.99 -2.32 5.92
C VAL A 16 23.82 -1.54 4.89
N ILE A 17 24.19 -2.17 3.77
CA ILE A 17 24.90 -1.50 2.68
C ILE A 17 24.09 -0.34 2.12
N GLY A 18 22.79 -0.54 1.90
CA GLY A 18 21.88 0.51 1.43
C GLY A 18 21.83 1.71 2.39
N ILE A 19 21.71 1.45 3.71
CA ILE A 19 21.69 2.49 4.74
C ILE A 19 23.00 3.27 4.76
N VAL A 20 24.14 2.57 4.77
CA VAL A 20 25.46 3.22 4.81
C VAL A 20 25.69 4.05 3.55
N THR A 21 25.36 3.52 2.37
CA THR A 21 25.53 4.21 1.10
C THR A 21 24.65 5.45 1.01
N TYR A 22 23.38 5.36 1.42
CA TYR A 22 22.46 6.49 1.46
C TYR A 22 22.93 7.59 2.42
N ASN A 23 23.34 7.23 3.63
CA ASN A 23 23.87 8.19 4.60
C ASN A 23 25.16 8.85 4.09
N TRP A 24 26.07 8.08 3.49
CA TRP A 24 27.28 8.64 2.90
C TRP A 24 26.96 9.68 1.82
N LEU A 25 26.06 9.34 0.88
CA LEU A 25 25.62 10.25 -0.17
C LEU A 25 24.92 11.50 0.39
N LEU A 26 24.24 11.38 1.53
CA LEU A 26 23.50 12.47 2.15
C LEU A 26 24.40 13.41 2.95
N PHE A 27 25.48 12.95 3.56
CA PHE A 27 26.34 13.80 4.41
C PHE A 27 27.62 14.28 3.73
N PHE A 28 28.19 13.51 2.79
CA PHE A 28 29.52 13.80 2.22
C PHE A 28 29.48 14.39 0.80
N THR A 29 28.31 14.57 0.22
CA THR A 29 28.16 14.96 -1.18
C THR A 29 27.32 16.24 -1.31
N GLU A 30 27.72 17.18 -2.17
CA GLU A 30 27.00 18.45 -2.41
C GLU A 30 25.57 18.25 -2.95
N TRP A 31 25.30 17.05 -3.48
CA TRP A 31 24.00 16.62 -3.97
C TRP A 31 23.01 16.24 -2.86
N SER A 32 23.41 16.33 -1.58
CA SER A 32 22.58 16.04 -0.41
C SER A 32 21.18 16.67 -0.49
N LEU A 33 21.12 17.95 -0.85
CA LEU A 33 19.85 18.67 -0.99
C LEU A 33 18.96 18.11 -2.10
N ILE A 34 19.53 17.66 -3.22
CA ILE A 34 18.78 17.05 -4.32
C ILE A 34 18.26 15.68 -3.90
N ILE A 35 19.09 14.87 -3.24
CA ILE A 35 18.72 13.53 -2.74
C ILE A 35 17.58 13.65 -1.73
N LEU A 36 17.67 14.59 -0.79
CA LEU A 36 16.61 14.86 0.19
C LEU A 36 15.31 15.32 -0.47
N LYS A 37 15.38 16.19 -1.49
CA LYS A 37 14.19 16.62 -2.23
C LYS A 37 13.50 15.44 -2.91
N ILE A 38 14.27 14.55 -3.52
CA ILE A 38 13.73 13.37 -4.20
C ILE A 38 13.08 12.41 -3.19
N THR A 39 13.74 12.10 -2.08
CA THR A 39 13.16 11.19 -1.07
C THR A 39 11.92 11.79 -0.42
N ALA A 40 11.94 13.08 -0.07
CA ALA A 40 10.75 13.78 0.43
C ALA A 40 9.62 13.77 -0.61
N PHE A 41 9.92 14.02 -1.89
CA PHE A 41 8.95 13.96 -2.97
C PHE A 41 8.32 12.56 -3.12
N ILE A 42 9.11 11.49 -3.03
CA ILE A 42 8.61 10.11 -3.08
C ILE A 42 7.65 9.83 -1.92
N VAL A 43 8.01 10.24 -0.70
CA VAL A 43 7.16 10.08 0.49
C VAL A 43 5.84 10.83 0.31
N VAL A 44 5.89 12.11 -0.07
CA VAL A 44 4.70 12.94 -0.28
C VAL A 44 3.83 12.38 -1.41
N THR A 45 4.44 12.00 -2.53
CA THR A 45 3.73 11.43 -3.68
C THR A 45 3.08 10.09 -3.32
N GLY A 46 3.75 9.24 -2.54
CA GLY A 46 3.17 7.98 -2.06
C GLY A 46 1.92 8.21 -1.23
N VAL A 47 1.96 9.15 -0.28
CA VAL A 47 0.80 9.51 0.55
C VAL A 47 -0.32 10.12 -0.29
N LEU A 48 -0.02 11.08 -1.16
CA LEU A 48 -1.01 11.73 -2.02
C LEU A 48 -1.59 10.77 -3.06
N ALA A 49 -0.82 9.81 -3.56
CA ALA A 49 -1.31 8.77 -4.45
C ALA A 49 -2.35 7.88 -3.76
N ILE A 50 -2.14 7.54 -2.48
CA ILE A 50 -3.14 6.81 -1.68
C ILE A 50 -4.42 7.65 -1.53
N PHE A 51 -4.31 8.93 -1.18
CA PHE A 51 -5.48 9.81 -1.09
C PHE A 51 -6.21 9.97 -2.41
N ALA A 52 -5.47 10.14 -3.51
CA ALA A 52 -6.03 10.22 -4.85
C ALA A 52 -6.75 8.92 -5.23
N TRP A 53 -6.19 7.76 -4.89
CA TRP A 53 -6.84 6.47 -5.11
C TRP A 53 -8.15 6.35 -4.31
N ILE A 54 -8.13 6.72 -3.03
CA ILE A 54 -9.34 6.72 -2.19
C ILE A 54 -10.40 7.67 -2.79
N GLY A 55 -10.01 8.90 -3.12
CA GLY A 55 -10.89 9.87 -3.75
C GLY A 55 -11.46 9.38 -5.08
N TYR A 56 -10.62 8.72 -5.89
CA TYR A 56 -11.04 8.08 -7.14
C TYR A 56 -12.08 6.99 -6.90
N THR A 57 -11.86 6.10 -5.92
CA THR A 57 -12.84 5.06 -5.59
C THR A 57 -14.15 5.66 -5.08
N LEU A 58 -14.13 6.68 -4.22
CA LEU A 58 -15.35 7.34 -3.73
C LEU A 58 -16.12 8.07 -4.83
N ALA A 59 -15.41 8.72 -5.76
CA ALA A 59 -16.02 9.42 -6.89
C ALA A 59 -16.63 8.46 -7.92
N THR A 60 -16.10 7.24 -8.02
CA THR A 60 -16.53 6.22 -8.99
C THR A 60 -17.44 5.15 -8.41
N THR A 61 -17.57 5.06 -7.08
CA THR A 61 -18.59 4.23 -6.43
C THR A 61 -19.93 4.95 -6.47
N PRO A 62 -20.96 4.38 -7.14
CA PRO A 62 -22.31 4.89 -7.01
C PRO A 62 -22.71 4.86 -5.53
N PRO A 63 -23.49 5.86 -5.06
CA PRO A 63 -23.90 5.93 -3.68
C PRO A 63 -24.48 4.58 -3.25
N PRO A 64 -24.05 4.04 -2.10
CA PRO A 64 -24.48 2.72 -1.64
C PRO A 64 -26.00 2.63 -1.78
N LYS A 65 -26.47 1.58 -2.48
CA LYS A 65 -27.90 1.36 -2.70
C LYS A 65 -28.63 1.48 -1.35
N PRO A 66 -29.83 2.09 -1.31
CA PRO A 66 -30.61 2.18 -0.08
C PRO A 66 -30.69 0.82 0.61
N ILE A 67 -30.45 0.80 1.91
CA ILE A 67 -30.34 -0.42 2.73
C ILE A 67 -31.55 -1.36 2.51
N GLU A 68 -32.72 -0.80 2.24
CA GLU A 68 -33.97 -1.51 1.96
C GLU A 68 -33.94 -2.41 0.71
N GLU A 69 -33.18 -2.06 -0.33
CA GLU A 69 -33.04 -2.91 -1.53
C GLU A 69 -32.07 -4.08 -1.29
N ILE A 70 -31.05 -3.86 -0.44
CA ILE A 70 -30.04 -4.86 -0.08
C ILE A 70 -30.65 -5.90 0.87
N GLU A 71 -31.47 -5.48 1.84
CA GLU A 71 -32.22 -6.40 2.70
C GLU A 71 -33.19 -7.28 1.91
N LYS A 72 -33.92 -6.70 0.94
CA LYS A 72 -34.86 -7.45 0.11
C LYS A 72 -34.17 -8.44 -0.84
N GLU A 73 -33.02 -8.09 -1.42
CA GLU A 73 -32.23 -9.04 -2.23
C GLU A 73 -31.69 -10.18 -1.36
N LEU A 74 -31.19 -9.88 -0.14
CA LEU A 74 -30.65 -10.87 0.78
C LEU A 74 -31.72 -11.83 1.33
N GLU A 75 -32.90 -11.33 1.71
CA GLU A 75 -34.04 -12.17 2.09
C GLU A 75 -34.46 -13.12 0.95
N LYS A 76 -34.45 -12.63 -0.29
CA LYS A 76 -34.78 -13.44 -1.46
C LYS A 76 -33.76 -14.55 -1.72
N GLU A 77 -32.47 -14.25 -1.57
CA GLU A 77 -31.41 -15.25 -1.68
C GLU A 77 -31.51 -16.30 -0.56
N LEU A 78 -31.76 -15.87 0.68
CA LEU A 78 -31.95 -16.76 1.83
C LEU A 78 -33.14 -17.71 1.64
N GLN A 79 -34.30 -17.19 1.21
CA GLN A 79 -35.48 -18.01 0.91
C GLN A 79 -35.22 -19.01 -0.21
N THR A 80 -34.52 -18.59 -1.28
CA THR A 80 -34.17 -19.48 -2.39
C THR A 80 -33.20 -20.58 -1.96
N GLN A 81 -32.32 -20.31 -1.00
CA GLN A 81 -31.41 -21.32 -0.44
C GLN A 81 -32.12 -22.29 0.51
N GLU A 82 -33.13 -21.84 1.26
CA GLU A 82 -33.97 -22.70 2.09
C GLU A 82 -34.89 -23.60 1.25
N GLU A 83 -35.48 -23.10 0.17
CA GLU A 83 -36.30 -23.90 -0.74
C GLU A 83 -35.49 -24.94 -1.54
N LYS A 84 -34.19 -24.72 -1.72
CA LYS A 84 -33.29 -25.66 -2.41
C LYS A 84 -32.70 -26.75 -1.52
N LYS A 85 -32.92 -26.68 -0.20
CA LYS A 85 -32.35 -27.60 0.79
C LYS A 85 -33.40 -28.60 1.28
#